data_AF-A0A1F9XMK1-F1
#
_entry.id   AF-A0A1F9XMK1-F1
#
_cell.length_a   1.000
_cell.length_b   1.000
_cell.length_c   1.000
_cell.angle_alpha   90.00
_cell.angle_beta   90.00
_cell.angle_gamma   90.00
#
_symmetry.space_group_name_H-M   'P 1'
#
loop_
_entity.id
_entity.type
_entity.pdbx_description
1 polymer ?
#
loop_
_entity_poly.entity_id
_entity_poly.type
_entity_poly.pdbx_seq_one_letter_code
_entity_poly.pdbx_strand_id
1 'polypeptide(L)'
;MTPSDMDHVKDQLSEFLDKALDPGRMRKIEEHLRACSQCREEWEDLRSVSAMVAGMPRRHLPLGFLARLDSRRRLERPLSFSLPLKTAAFALSSLFMMFVVYEKIDVIFPVSQRRQNETRPRLDRPDLEQPTALKLAHAKGRPIAASPKPAAPNNEDLQKKIEAEKKQLALQVLPKAEPRRFGMGTLTGNGGAPTAMEAILRTQIPAPEPVAIAGPTPSLLSPGGILLRSPEEQNALWHERGMKLNPPSIDYKKSMIVVIFAENARSAVEISAIKTLPDKVLVQYRQHPLPEGTTQQATLPYQFRAVPRSDLPVSFEKLP
;
A
#
# COMPACT_ATOMS: atom_id res chain seq x y z
N MET A 1 -25.24 -1.19 46.07
CA MET A 1 -24.60 -1.85 44.90
C MET A 1 -25.57 -2.86 44.37
N THR A 2 -26.21 -2.56 43.25
CA THR A 2 -27.27 -3.36 42.64
C THR A 2 -26.65 -4.51 41.82
N PRO A 3 -27.21 -5.73 41.89
CA PRO A 3 -26.68 -6.92 41.20
C PRO A 3 -26.75 -6.88 39.67
N SER A 4 -27.17 -5.75 39.08
CA SER A 4 -27.29 -5.53 37.64
C SER A 4 -26.15 -4.70 37.03
N ASP A 5 -25.23 -4.16 37.83
CA ASP A 5 -24.01 -3.46 37.37
C ASP A 5 -22.78 -4.40 37.33
N MET A 6 -23.00 -5.70 37.53
CA MET A 6 -22.03 -6.75 37.22
C MET A 6 -22.18 -7.14 35.74
N ASP A 7 -21.96 -6.18 34.84
CA ASP A 7 -21.61 -6.53 33.47
C ASP A 7 -20.38 -7.44 33.57
N HIS A 8 -20.58 -8.74 33.29
CA HIS A 8 -19.50 -9.71 33.29
C HIS A 8 -18.37 -9.14 32.43
N VAL A 9 -17.14 -9.17 32.96
CA VAL A 9 -15.93 -8.61 32.31
C VAL A 9 -15.50 -9.39 31.06
N LYS A 10 -16.40 -10.12 30.39
CA LYS A 10 -16.13 -11.02 29.25
C LYS A 10 -15.38 -10.30 28.14
N ASP A 11 -15.84 -9.10 27.79
CA ASP A 11 -15.24 -8.29 26.73
C ASP A 11 -13.80 -7.85 27.08
N GLN A 12 -13.47 -7.77 28.37
CA GLN A 12 -12.15 -7.37 28.87
C GLN A 12 -11.21 -8.56 29.13
N LEU A 13 -11.71 -9.81 29.15
CA LEU A 13 -10.88 -11.00 29.41
C LEU A 13 -9.85 -11.22 28.29
N SER A 14 -10.20 -10.94 27.04
CA SER A 14 -9.27 -11.04 25.90
C SER A 14 -8.12 -10.01 26.01
N GLU A 15 -8.44 -8.75 26.31
CA GLU A 15 -7.43 -7.71 26.54
C GLU A 15 -6.57 -8.00 27.77
N PHE A 16 -7.15 -8.60 28.81
CA PHE A 16 -6.44 -9.05 30.00
C PHE A 16 -5.46 -10.19 29.68
N LEU A 17 -5.87 -11.16 28.85
CA LEU A 17 -5.02 -12.28 28.40
C LEU A 17 -3.81 -11.78 27.61
N ASP A 18 -4.01 -10.79 26.74
CA ASP A 18 -2.94 -10.16 25.94
C ASP A 18 -2.10 -9.13 26.73
N LYS A 19 -2.41 -8.90 28.01
CA LYS A 19 -1.79 -7.88 28.87
C LYS A 19 -1.87 -6.46 28.28
N ALA A 20 -2.93 -6.17 27.55
CA ALA A 20 -3.16 -4.89 26.87
C ALA A 20 -3.84 -3.83 27.77
N LEU A 21 -4.34 -4.22 28.95
CA LEU A 21 -5.01 -3.32 29.88
C LEU A 21 -4.04 -2.49 30.72
N ASP A 22 -4.51 -1.34 31.23
CA ASP A 22 -3.74 -0.59 32.22
C ASP A 22 -3.68 -1.33 33.58
N PRO A 23 -2.64 -1.08 34.41
CA PRO A 23 -2.46 -1.78 35.67
C PRO A 23 -3.62 -1.63 36.67
N GLY A 24 -4.37 -0.53 36.60
CA GLY A 24 -5.53 -0.29 37.46
C GLY A 24 -6.71 -1.19 37.07
N ARG A 25 -6.98 -1.34 35.77
CA ARG A 25 -7.99 -2.27 35.26
C ARG A 25 -7.62 -3.73 35.49
N MET A 26 -6.34 -4.10 35.30
CA MET A 26 -5.88 -5.46 35.60
C MET A 26 -6.21 -5.88 37.03
N ARG A 27 -5.94 -5.00 38.02
CA ARG A 27 -6.27 -5.28 39.44
C ARG A 27 -7.77 -5.47 39.67
N LYS A 28 -8.62 -4.66 39.03
CA LYS A 28 -10.08 -4.80 39.15
C LYS A 28 -10.58 -6.13 38.57
N ILE A 29 -10.04 -6.56 37.43
CA ILE A 29 -10.38 -7.85 36.84
C ILE A 29 -9.90 -9.00 37.72
N GLU A 30 -8.67 -8.93 38.26
CA GLU A 30 -8.17 -9.94 39.20
C GLU A 30 -9.04 -10.05 40.46
N GLU A 31 -9.48 -8.92 41.01
CA GLU A 31 -10.41 -8.89 42.14
C GLU A 31 -11.77 -9.52 41.77
N HIS A 32 -12.29 -9.21 40.57
CA HIS A 32 -13.52 -9.80 40.07
C HIS A 32 -13.41 -11.32 39.84
N LEU A 33 -12.32 -11.80 39.24
CA LEU A 33 -12.05 -13.23 39.01
C LEU A 33 -11.93 -14.02 40.34
N ARG A 34 -11.53 -13.36 41.43
CA ARG A 34 -11.55 -13.96 42.78
C ARG A 34 -12.97 -14.09 43.34
N ALA A 35 -13.84 -13.13 43.05
CA ALA A 35 -15.21 -13.08 43.58
C ALA A 35 -16.24 -13.86 42.73
N CYS A 36 -16.08 -13.93 41.41
CA CYS A 36 -17.03 -14.52 40.48
C CYS A 36 -16.50 -15.84 39.89
N SER A 37 -17.18 -16.96 40.18
CA SER A 37 -16.81 -18.28 39.66
C SER A 37 -17.04 -18.42 38.15
N GLN A 38 -18.13 -17.85 37.62
CA GLN A 38 -18.47 -17.92 36.20
C GLN A 38 -17.42 -17.23 35.32
N CYS A 39 -16.98 -16.02 35.68
CA CYS A 39 -15.91 -15.33 34.95
C CYS A 39 -14.57 -16.06 35.04
N ARG A 40 -14.34 -16.84 36.09
CA ARG A 40 -13.13 -17.66 36.25
C ARG A 40 -13.13 -18.85 35.29
N GLU A 41 -14.25 -19.56 35.18
CA GLU A 41 -14.44 -20.66 34.24
C GLU A 41 -14.22 -20.19 32.79
N GLU A 42 -14.84 -19.06 32.41
CA GLU A 42 -14.64 -18.48 31.08
C GLU A 42 -13.19 -18.04 30.81
N TRP A 43 -12.49 -17.55 31.83
CA TRP A 43 -11.07 -17.21 31.71
C TRP A 43 -10.19 -18.45 31.55
N GLU A 44 -10.50 -19.55 32.24
CA GLU A 44 -9.80 -20.83 32.08
C GLU A 44 -10.02 -21.44 30.69
N ASP A 45 -11.24 -21.34 30.16
CA ASP A 45 -11.58 -21.76 28.79
C ASP A 45 -10.79 -20.96 27.74
N LEU A 46 -10.78 -19.63 27.83
CA LEU A 46 -10.00 -18.76 26.94
C LEU A 46 -8.50 -19.08 27.01
N ARG A 47 -7.98 -19.33 28.21
CA ARG A 47 -6.58 -19.71 28.42
C ARG A 47 -6.26 -21.07 27.80
N SER A 48 -7.17 -22.03 27.89
CA SER A 48 -7.04 -23.36 27.28
C SER A 48 -6.95 -23.27 25.75
N VAL A 49 -7.85 -22.51 25.11
CA VAL A 49 -7.82 -22.30 23.66
C VAL A 49 -6.54 -21.60 23.22
N SER A 50 -6.11 -20.55 23.94
CA SER A 50 -4.85 -19.86 23.67
C SER A 50 -3.63 -20.79 23.78
N ALA A 51 -3.62 -21.70 24.76
CA ALA A 51 -2.57 -22.69 24.91
C ALA A 51 -2.54 -23.69 23.73
N MET A 52 -3.69 -24.14 23.24
CA MET A 52 -3.77 -25.00 22.05
C MET A 52 -3.22 -24.30 20.80
N VAL A 53 -3.56 -23.02 20.62
CA VAL A 53 -3.05 -22.21 19.49
C VAL A 53 -1.54 -21.99 19.59
N ALA A 54 -1.04 -21.68 20.79
CA ALA A 54 0.38 -21.49 21.05
C ALA A 54 1.20 -22.77 20.82
N GLY A 55 0.60 -23.95 21.05
CA GLY A 55 1.21 -25.26 20.81
C GLY A 55 1.29 -25.67 19.34
N MET A 56 0.65 -24.95 18.41
CA MET A 56 0.70 -25.30 17.00
C MET A 56 2.13 -25.16 16.43
N PRO A 57 2.57 -26.11 15.59
CA PRO A 57 3.89 -26.05 14.97
C PRO A 57 4.00 -24.80 14.10
N ARG A 58 4.98 -23.94 14.41
CA ARG A 58 5.30 -22.79 13.57
C ARG A 58 5.85 -23.29 12.23
N ARG A 59 5.05 -23.17 11.17
CA ARG A 59 5.55 -23.42 9.81
C ARG A 59 6.59 -22.37 9.46
N HIS A 60 7.74 -22.82 8.95
CA HIS A 60 8.76 -21.91 8.43
C HIS A 60 8.17 -21.13 7.25
N LEU A 61 8.51 -19.84 7.17
CA LEU A 61 8.17 -19.05 5.99
C LEU A 61 8.92 -19.63 4.78
N PRO A 62 8.26 -19.83 3.63
CA PRO A 62 8.94 -20.32 2.45
C PRO A 62 10.05 -19.34 2.04
N LEU A 63 11.16 -19.89 1.57
CA LEU A 63 12.31 -19.10 1.10
C LEU A 63 11.85 -18.04 0.07
N GLY A 64 12.33 -16.81 0.25
CA GLY A 64 12.01 -15.67 -0.61
C GLY A 64 10.65 -15.00 -0.35
N PHE A 65 9.87 -15.42 0.65
CA PHE A 65 8.63 -14.73 1.01
C PHE A 65 8.85 -13.25 1.37
N LEU A 66 9.82 -12.97 2.25
CA LEU A 66 10.15 -11.59 2.65
C LEU A 66 10.63 -10.75 1.46
N ALA A 67 11.43 -11.33 0.57
CA ALA A 67 11.85 -10.65 -0.66
C ALA A 67 10.65 -10.28 -1.54
N ARG A 68 9.68 -11.19 -1.74
CA ARG A 68 8.45 -10.89 -2.48
C ARG A 68 7.60 -9.82 -1.79
N LEU A 69 7.50 -9.86 -0.47
CA LEU A 69 6.74 -8.90 0.32
C LEU A 69 7.37 -7.48 0.27
N ASP A 70 8.70 -7.40 0.34
CA ASP A 70 9.41 -6.12 0.18
C ASP A 70 9.36 -5.60 -1.25
N SER A 71 9.44 -6.47 -2.26
CA SER A 71 9.22 -6.08 -3.66
C SER A 71 7.83 -5.49 -3.85
N ARG A 72 6.78 -6.11 -3.27
CA ARG A 72 5.41 -5.57 -3.31
C ARG A 72 5.31 -4.24 -2.58
N ARG A 73 5.86 -4.12 -1.37
CA ARG A 73 5.85 -2.86 -0.61
C ARG A 73 6.58 -1.74 -1.33
N ARG A 74 7.63 -2.02 -2.12
CA ARG A 74 8.33 -1.01 -2.92
C ARG A 74 7.51 -0.51 -4.11
N LEU A 75 6.74 -1.40 -4.75
CA LEU A 75 5.84 -1.05 -5.83
C LEU A 75 4.61 -0.29 -5.33
N GLU A 76 4.10 -0.69 -4.16
CA GLU A 76 2.91 -0.10 -3.53
C GLU A 76 3.21 1.09 -2.64
N ARG A 77 4.49 1.39 -2.35
CA ARG A 77 4.81 2.71 -1.80
C ARG A 77 4.34 3.68 -2.89
N PRO A 78 3.22 4.41 -2.68
CA PRO A 78 2.89 5.50 -3.58
C PRO A 78 4.18 6.30 -3.63
N LEU A 79 4.67 6.59 -4.84
CA LEU A 79 5.82 7.47 -5.04
C LEU A 79 5.58 8.66 -4.12
N SER A 80 6.19 8.61 -2.95
CA SER A 80 6.00 9.61 -1.91
C SER A 80 6.88 10.69 -2.47
N PHE A 81 6.28 11.46 -3.37
CA PHE A 81 6.86 12.62 -3.99
C PHE A 81 7.15 13.53 -2.81
N SER A 82 8.36 13.35 -2.26
CA SER A 82 8.83 14.00 -1.04
C SER A 82 9.22 15.45 -1.33
N LEU A 83 8.96 15.92 -2.54
CA LEU A 83 8.87 17.33 -2.83
C LEU A 83 7.53 17.81 -2.25
N PRO A 84 7.54 18.82 -1.36
CA PRO A 84 6.32 19.36 -0.79
C PRO A 84 5.52 20.04 -1.92
N LEU A 85 4.74 19.26 -2.70
CA LEU A 85 3.87 19.79 -3.75
C LEU A 85 2.90 20.84 -3.18
N LYS A 86 2.62 20.75 -1.87
CA LYS A 86 1.90 21.78 -1.13
C LYS A 86 2.57 23.15 -1.24
N THR A 87 3.89 23.27 -1.10
CA THR A 87 4.57 24.58 -1.23
C THR A 87 4.65 25.06 -2.68
N ALA A 88 4.73 24.15 -3.66
CA ALA A 88 4.70 24.52 -5.08
C ALA A 88 3.33 25.10 -5.50
N ALA A 89 2.24 24.51 -5.00
CA ALA A 89 0.89 25.04 -5.23
C ALA A 89 0.71 26.44 -4.61
N PHE A 90 1.23 26.67 -3.39
CA PHE A 90 1.20 28.00 -2.76
C PHE A 90 2.04 29.05 -3.52
N ALA A 91 3.19 28.66 -4.08
CA ALA A 91 4.03 29.58 -4.86
C ALA A 91 3.33 30.02 -6.17
N LEU A 92 2.71 29.08 -6.89
CA LEU A 92 1.97 29.38 -8.12
C LEU A 92 0.71 30.21 -7.85
N SER A 93 -0.05 29.91 -6.78
CA SER A 93 -1.22 30.73 -6.42
C SER A 93 -0.83 32.14 -6.01
N SER A 94 0.31 32.31 -5.32
CA SER A 94 0.82 33.62 -4.92
C SER A 94 1.27 34.45 -6.13
N LEU A 95 1.94 33.85 -7.11
CA LEU A 95 2.32 34.52 -8.36
C LEU A 95 1.09 34.94 -9.17
N PHE A 96 0.08 34.07 -9.27
CA PHE A 96 -1.17 34.38 -9.96
C PHE A 96 -1.91 35.54 -9.30
N MET A 97 -2.01 35.53 -7.97
CA MET A 97 -2.72 36.61 -7.26
C MET A 97 -1.95 37.94 -7.32
N MET A 98 -0.61 37.90 -7.29
CA MET A 98 0.21 39.09 -7.50
C MET A 98 0.03 39.66 -8.92
N PHE A 99 -0.06 38.81 -9.93
CA PHE A 99 -0.35 39.20 -11.31
C PHE A 99 -1.73 39.87 -11.46
N VAL A 100 -2.78 39.27 -10.88
CA VAL A 100 -4.14 39.84 -10.87
C VAL A 100 -4.20 41.20 -10.16
N VAL A 101 -3.47 41.35 -9.06
CA VAL A 101 -3.38 42.63 -8.33
C VAL A 101 -2.63 43.68 -9.15
N TYR A 102 -1.56 43.30 -9.85
CA TYR A 102 -0.78 44.22 -10.69
C TYR A 102 -1.62 44.79 -11.84
N GLU A 103 -2.38 43.94 -12.56
CA GLU A 103 -3.29 44.41 -13.62
C GLU A 103 -4.38 45.35 -13.11
N LYS A 104 -4.84 45.19 -11.86
CA LYS A 104 -5.87 46.05 -11.27
C LYS A 104 -5.33 47.37 -10.72
N ILE A 105 -4.05 47.45 -10.35
CA ILE A 105 -3.45 48.67 -9.76
C ILE A 105 -3.18 49.76 -10.81
N ASP A 106 -2.84 49.39 -12.05
CA ASP A 106 -2.64 50.38 -13.13
C ASP A 106 -3.94 51.13 -13.52
N VAL A 107 -5.11 50.64 -13.09
CA VAL A 107 -6.40 51.27 -13.38
C VAL A 107 -6.81 52.30 -12.32
N ILE A 108 -6.27 52.26 -11.10
CA ILE A 108 -6.80 53.05 -9.97
C ILE A 108 -5.95 54.27 -9.61
N PHE A 109 -4.67 54.33 -9.99
CA PHE A 109 -3.84 55.51 -9.80
C PHE A 109 -3.41 56.11 -11.14
N PRO A 110 -4.29 56.85 -11.85
CA PRO A 110 -3.78 57.86 -12.76
C PRO A 110 -2.92 58.79 -11.90
N VAL A 111 -1.62 58.83 -12.18
CA VAL A 111 -0.67 59.78 -11.59
C VAL A 111 -1.12 61.18 -12.03
N SER A 112 -2.10 61.74 -11.31
CA SER A 112 -2.49 63.12 -11.41
C SER A 112 -1.46 63.91 -10.63
N GLN A 113 -0.42 64.35 -11.35
CA GLN A 113 0.32 65.55 -10.99
C GLN A 113 -0.68 66.70 -10.80
N ARG A 114 -1.17 66.88 -9.57
CA ARG A 114 -1.82 68.13 -9.16
C ARG A 114 -0.88 68.85 -8.20
N ARG A 115 -0.10 69.74 -8.80
CA ARG A 115 0.51 70.95 -8.21
C ARG A 115 -0.36 71.47 -7.05
N GLN A 116 0.22 71.54 -5.86
CA GLN A 116 0.70 72.77 -5.21
C GLN A 116 -0.38 73.82 -4.91
N ASN A 117 -0.32 74.25 -3.64
CA ASN A 117 -0.83 75.49 -3.07
C ASN A 117 -2.35 75.53 -2.82
N GLU A 118 -2.78 75.44 -1.56
CA GLU A 118 -3.08 76.65 -0.76
C GLU A 118 -3.61 76.27 0.64
N THR A 119 -2.85 76.74 1.63
CA THR A 119 -3.33 77.46 2.83
C THR A 119 -4.25 76.74 3.83
N ARG A 120 -3.65 76.40 4.97
CA ARG A 120 -4.33 76.26 6.28
C ARG A 120 -5.17 77.51 6.59
N PRO A 121 -6.21 77.38 7.41
CA PRO A 121 -6.04 77.89 8.77
C PRO A 121 -6.47 76.89 9.85
N ARG A 122 -5.67 76.92 10.90
CA ARG A 122 -5.89 76.34 12.23
C ARG A 122 -6.99 77.18 12.90
N LEU A 123 -8.08 76.56 13.33
CA LEU A 123 -9.00 77.17 14.29
C LEU A 123 -9.20 76.21 15.46
N ASP A 124 -9.17 76.82 16.63
CA ASP A 124 -9.21 76.22 17.95
C ASP A 124 -10.54 75.54 18.31
N ARG A 125 -10.41 74.62 19.27
CA ARG A 125 -11.38 74.01 20.21
C ARG A 125 -12.73 74.75 20.39
N PRO A 126 -13.83 74.05 20.74
CA PRO A 126 -13.99 73.62 22.14
C PRO A 126 -14.71 72.28 22.36
N ASP A 127 -14.65 71.87 23.63
CA ASP A 127 -15.33 70.72 24.24
C ASP A 127 -16.84 70.70 23.99
N LEU A 128 -17.45 69.51 23.86
CA LEU A 128 -18.84 69.25 24.24
C LEU A 128 -19.12 67.75 24.38
N GLU A 129 -19.42 67.38 25.62
CA GLU A 129 -20.52 66.51 26.04
C GLU A 129 -20.48 64.99 25.78
N GLN A 130 -20.25 64.29 26.89
CA GLN A 130 -20.89 63.02 27.22
C GLN A 130 -22.42 63.16 27.21
N PRO A 131 -23.13 62.06 26.89
CA PRO A 131 -24.10 61.57 27.87
C PRO A 131 -24.01 60.05 28.12
N THR A 132 -23.76 59.74 29.38
CA THR A 132 -24.58 58.91 30.27
C THR A 132 -25.39 57.72 29.71
N ALA A 133 -25.02 56.55 30.23
CA ALA A 133 -25.87 55.47 30.74
C ALA A 133 -26.77 54.65 29.79
N LEU A 134 -26.40 53.37 29.62
CA LEU A 134 -27.36 52.29 29.86
C LEU A 134 -26.71 51.19 30.71
N LYS A 135 -27.10 51.15 31.99
CA LYS A 135 -26.84 50.04 32.91
C LYS A 135 -27.66 48.84 32.44
N LEU A 136 -27.02 47.72 32.12
CA LEU A 136 -27.67 46.43 32.14
C LEU A 136 -26.95 45.53 33.15
N ALA A 137 -27.63 45.30 34.26
CA ALA A 137 -27.24 44.37 35.30
C ALA A 137 -27.19 42.94 34.73
N HIS A 138 -26.06 42.25 34.94
CA HIS A 138 -26.04 40.80 34.81
C HIS A 138 -25.19 40.16 35.91
N ALA A 139 -25.91 39.37 36.70
CA ALA A 139 -25.55 38.17 37.44
C ALA A 139 -24.09 38.01 37.92
N LYS A 140 -23.96 38.14 39.24
CA LYS A 140 -22.81 37.81 40.08
C LYS A 140 -22.52 36.30 40.00
N GLY A 141 -21.66 35.88 39.06
CA GLY A 141 -21.07 34.55 39.02
C GLY A 141 -19.90 34.43 40.00
N ARG A 142 -19.95 33.43 40.88
CA ARG A 142 -18.84 33.03 41.76
C ARG A 142 -17.58 32.70 40.92
N PRO A 143 -16.38 33.21 41.26
CA PRO A 143 -15.16 32.77 40.62
C PRO A 143 -14.85 31.34 41.06
N ILE A 144 -14.97 30.40 40.12
CA ILE A 144 -14.36 29.07 40.25
C ILE A 144 -12.86 29.31 40.10
N ALA A 145 -12.11 29.00 41.16
CA ALA A 145 -10.65 29.02 41.15
C ALA A 145 -10.17 28.08 40.04
N ALA A 146 -9.69 28.67 38.94
CA ALA A 146 -9.08 27.94 37.85
C ALA A 146 -7.82 27.24 38.38
N SER A 147 -7.85 25.91 38.38
CA SER A 147 -6.65 25.12 38.62
C SER A 147 -5.58 25.52 37.61
N PRO A 148 -4.31 25.71 38.03
CA PRO A 148 -3.24 26.09 37.13
C PRO A 148 -3.09 25.01 36.05
N LYS A 149 -3.37 25.41 34.80
CA LYS A 149 -3.12 24.61 33.61
C LYS A 149 -1.63 24.21 33.64
N PRO A 150 -1.28 22.91 33.66
CA PRO A 150 0.12 22.50 33.66
C PRO A 150 0.79 23.09 32.42
N ALA A 151 1.88 23.84 32.66
CA ALA A 151 2.66 24.44 31.59
C ALA A 151 3.06 23.33 30.61
N ALA A 152 2.71 23.52 29.33
CA ALA A 152 3.13 22.61 28.29
C ALA A 152 4.67 22.52 28.32
N PRO A 153 5.26 21.31 28.35
CA PRO A 153 6.69 21.16 28.36
C PRO A 153 7.27 21.85 27.12
N ASN A 154 8.32 22.66 27.33
CA ASN A 154 9.00 23.37 26.26
C ASN A 154 9.49 22.36 25.21
N ASN A 155 9.22 22.62 23.93
CA ASN A 155 9.59 21.74 22.82
C ASN A 155 11.11 21.42 22.78
N GLU A 156 11.95 22.32 23.32
CA GLU A 156 13.40 22.06 23.47
C GLU A 156 13.70 20.87 24.39
N ASP A 157 12.97 20.70 25.50
CA ASP A 157 13.24 19.61 26.45
C ASP A 157 12.83 18.26 25.87
N LEU A 158 11.82 18.24 25.01
CA LEU A 158 11.39 17.05 24.28
C LEU A 158 12.42 16.64 23.23
N GLN A 159 13.00 17.59 22.50
CA GLN A 159 14.06 17.30 21.52
C GLN A 159 15.33 16.77 22.20
N LYS A 160 15.72 17.35 23.34
CA LYS A 160 16.88 16.88 24.12
C LYS A 160 16.67 15.45 24.65
N LYS A 161 15.45 15.10 25.08
CA LYS A 161 15.14 13.72 25.51
C LYS A 161 15.20 12.72 24.34
N ILE A 162 14.68 13.09 23.17
CA ILE A 162 14.72 12.22 21.98
C ILE A 162 16.16 11.99 21.51
N GLU A 163 17.02 13.02 21.51
CA GLU A 163 18.44 12.85 21.15
C GLU A 163 19.21 12.00 22.18
N ALA A 164 18.93 12.15 23.47
CA ALA A 164 19.54 11.36 24.52
C ALA A 164 19.16 9.87 24.40
N GLU A 165 17.90 9.57 24.13
CA GLU A 165 17.38 8.21 23.95
C GLU A 165 17.94 7.58 22.66
N LYS A 166 18.05 8.35 21.57
CA LYS A 166 18.65 7.89 20.32
C LYS A 166 20.14 7.55 20.46
N LYS A 167 20.88 8.31 21.29
CA LYS A 167 22.28 8.00 21.63
C LYS A 167 22.40 6.73 22.48
N GLN A 168 21.49 6.49 23.41
CA GLN A 168 21.48 5.26 24.20
C GLN A 168 21.22 4.02 23.32
N LEU A 169 20.37 4.14 22.30
CA LEU A 169 20.03 3.02 21.40
C LEU A 169 21.10 2.75 20.32
N ALA A 170 21.93 3.75 19.97
CA ALA A 170 22.96 3.60 18.93
C ALA A 170 24.16 2.73 19.33
N LEU A 171 24.30 2.35 20.62
CA LEU A 171 25.42 1.55 21.13
C LEU A 171 25.23 0.02 20.99
N GLN A 172 24.14 -0.47 20.37
CA GLN A 172 23.93 -1.90 20.11
C GLN A 172 24.03 -2.29 18.61
N VAL A 173 24.81 -1.56 17.82
CA VAL A 173 25.14 -2.01 16.46
C VAL A 173 26.23 -3.09 16.58
N LEU A 174 25.82 -4.34 16.44
CA LEU A 174 26.69 -5.51 16.35
C LEU A 174 27.79 -5.29 15.28
N PRO A 175 29.04 -5.72 15.54
CA PRO A 175 30.13 -5.56 14.59
C PRO A 175 29.82 -6.29 13.28
N LYS A 176 29.95 -5.53 12.19
CA LYS A 176 29.79 -5.94 10.80
C LYS A 176 30.78 -7.07 10.49
N ALA A 177 30.28 -8.29 10.34
CA ALA A 177 31.08 -9.44 9.93
C ALA A 177 31.74 -9.16 8.57
N GLU A 178 33.07 -9.22 8.54
CA GLU A 178 33.87 -9.06 7.33
C GLU A 178 33.64 -10.24 6.36
N PRO A 179 33.56 -9.99 5.05
CA PRO A 179 33.43 -11.04 4.07
C PRO A 179 34.75 -11.83 3.96
N ARG A 180 34.72 -13.10 4.38
CA ARG A 180 35.76 -14.09 4.09
C ARG A 180 35.99 -14.16 2.58
N ARG A 181 37.17 -13.71 2.13
CA ARG A 181 37.71 -13.92 0.78
C ARG A 181 37.81 -15.42 0.50
N PHE A 182 36.96 -15.93 -0.39
CA PHE A 182 37.18 -17.22 -1.03
C PHE A 182 38.30 -17.07 -2.07
N GLY A 183 39.38 -17.81 -1.88
CA GLY A 183 40.50 -17.86 -2.82
C GLY A 183 40.11 -18.52 -4.13
N MET A 184 40.31 -17.81 -5.24
CA MET A 184 40.36 -18.38 -6.57
C MET A 184 41.66 -19.17 -6.72
N GLY A 185 41.55 -20.49 -6.79
CA GLY A 185 42.64 -21.35 -7.25
C GLY A 185 42.78 -21.26 -8.76
N THR A 186 43.92 -20.76 -9.22
CA THR A 186 44.37 -20.81 -10.60
C THR A 186 44.85 -22.22 -10.93
N LEU A 187 44.13 -22.93 -11.82
CA LEU A 187 44.66 -24.11 -12.50
C LEU A 187 45.16 -23.70 -13.88
N THR A 188 46.48 -23.66 -13.99
CA THR A 188 47.25 -23.58 -15.22
C THR A 188 47.43 -24.98 -15.81
N GLY A 189 47.19 -25.11 -17.11
CA GLY A 189 47.60 -26.24 -17.97
C GLY A 189 47.33 -25.83 -19.42
N ASN A 190 48.29 -25.28 -20.16
CA ASN A 190 49.27 -26.02 -20.99
C ASN A 190 48.64 -27.29 -21.58
N GLY A 191 48.54 -27.51 -22.89
CA GLY A 191 49.12 -26.88 -24.07
C GLY A 191 49.11 -27.97 -25.14
N GLY A 192 48.61 -27.68 -26.34
CA GLY A 192 48.55 -28.69 -27.40
C GLY A 192 47.77 -28.23 -28.63
N ALA A 193 48.47 -27.62 -29.56
CA ALA A 193 48.10 -27.47 -30.97
C ALA A 193 49.37 -27.74 -31.79
N PRO A 194 49.33 -27.89 -33.13
CA PRO A 194 48.18 -28.13 -34.01
C PRO A 194 48.40 -29.37 -34.91
N THR A 195 47.39 -29.81 -35.64
CA THR A 195 47.65 -30.51 -36.90
C THR A 195 46.62 -30.07 -37.93
N ALA A 196 47.16 -29.62 -39.04
CA ALA A 196 46.47 -29.18 -40.22
C ALA A 196 45.65 -30.32 -40.82
N MET A 197 44.38 -30.07 -41.09
CA MET A 197 43.82 -30.45 -42.38
C MET A 197 42.87 -29.35 -42.83
N GLU A 198 43.31 -28.79 -43.94
CA GLU A 198 42.72 -27.74 -44.72
C GLU A 198 41.59 -28.31 -45.58
N ALA A 199 40.61 -27.44 -45.82
CA ALA A 199 39.90 -27.30 -47.09
C ALA A 199 38.70 -28.23 -47.38
N ILE A 200 37.75 -27.58 -48.07
CA ILE A 200 36.64 -28.11 -48.86
C ILE A 200 35.31 -28.28 -48.09
N LEU A 201 34.60 -27.17 -47.83
CA LEU A 201 33.36 -26.81 -48.54
C LEU A 201 32.82 -25.47 -48.01
N ARG A 202 33.04 -24.39 -48.76
CA ARG A 202 32.22 -23.18 -48.64
C ARG A 202 30.89 -23.46 -49.34
N THR A 203 29.92 -23.99 -48.61
CA THR A 203 28.52 -23.91 -49.02
C THR A 203 27.95 -22.63 -48.41
N GLN A 204 27.52 -21.72 -49.29
CA GLN A 204 26.75 -20.54 -48.95
C GLN A 204 25.59 -20.95 -48.05
N ILE A 205 25.54 -20.39 -46.83
CA ILE A 205 24.33 -20.42 -46.01
C ILE A 205 23.48 -19.27 -46.53
N PRO A 206 22.38 -19.53 -47.27
CA PRO A 206 21.44 -18.46 -47.59
C PRO A 206 20.89 -17.90 -46.28
N ALA A 207 20.77 -16.57 -46.22
CA ALA A 207 20.08 -15.88 -45.15
C ALA A 207 18.72 -16.58 -44.91
N PRO A 208 18.31 -16.84 -43.66
CA PRO A 208 17.03 -17.46 -43.41
C PRO A 208 15.95 -16.52 -43.97
N GLU A 209 15.34 -16.93 -45.08
CA GLU A 209 14.03 -16.41 -45.46
C GLU A 209 13.11 -16.55 -44.24
N PRO A 210 12.25 -15.56 -43.95
CA PRO A 210 11.27 -15.68 -42.88
C PRO A 210 10.40 -16.89 -43.19
N VAL A 211 10.68 -18.00 -42.51
CA VAL A 211 9.84 -19.19 -42.55
C VAL A 211 8.49 -18.72 -42.01
N ALA A 212 7.53 -18.57 -42.92
CA ALA A 212 6.12 -18.55 -42.58
C ALA A 212 5.80 -19.95 -42.03
N ILE A 213 6.11 -20.17 -40.75
CA ILE A 213 5.65 -21.32 -40.00
C ILE A 213 4.16 -21.08 -39.80
N ALA A 214 3.38 -21.57 -40.77
CA ALA A 214 1.97 -21.90 -40.56
C ALA A 214 1.90 -23.10 -39.59
N GLY A 215 2.33 -22.89 -38.35
CA GLY A 215 1.77 -23.62 -37.22
C GLY A 215 0.34 -23.11 -37.04
N PRO A 216 -0.60 -23.92 -36.53
CA PRO A 216 -1.95 -23.44 -36.30
C PRO A 216 -1.86 -22.22 -35.40
N THR A 217 -2.06 -21.03 -35.96
CA THR A 217 -2.35 -19.83 -35.20
C THR A 217 -3.56 -20.24 -34.38
N PRO A 218 -3.44 -20.40 -33.05
CA PRO A 218 -4.60 -20.74 -32.25
C PRO A 218 -5.60 -19.63 -32.53
N SER A 219 -6.72 -20.00 -33.13
CA SER A 219 -7.79 -19.09 -33.47
C SER A 219 -8.09 -18.32 -32.19
N LEU A 220 -7.76 -17.04 -32.17
CA LEU A 220 -7.70 -16.13 -31.01
C LEU A 220 -9.06 -15.93 -30.30
N LEU A 221 -10.06 -16.76 -30.62
CA LEU A 221 -11.45 -16.66 -30.20
C LEU A 221 -12.07 -18.07 -30.06
N SER A 222 -11.35 -19.03 -29.50
CA SER A 222 -12.08 -20.16 -28.88
C SER A 222 -12.77 -19.61 -27.63
N PRO A 223 -14.12 -19.62 -27.56
CA PRO A 223 -14.83 -19.22 -26.35
C PRO A 223 -14.34 -20.13 -25.21
N GLY A 224 -13.65 -19.56 -24.21
CA GLY A 224 -13.11 -20.35 -23.12
C GLY A 224 -11.87 -19.81 -22.42
N GLY A 225 -10.95 -19.15 -23.14
CA GLY A 225 -9.72 -18.61 -22.54
C GLY A 225 -8.48 -18.81 -23.40
N ILE A 226 -7.35 -18.33 -22.89
CA ILE A 226 -6.02 -18.39 -23.52
C ILE A 226 -5.04 -19.04 -22.54
N LEU A 227 -4.20 -19.93 -23.05
CA LEU A 227 -3.10 -20.53 -22.30
C LEU A 227 -1.79 -19.84 -22.67
N LEU A 228 -1.01 -19.45 -21.67
CA LEU A 228 0.30 -18.85 -21.84
C LEU A 228 1.38 -19.78 -21.26
N ARG A 229 2.28 -20.26 -22.12
CA ARG A 229 3.36 -21.20 -21.80
C ARG A 229 4.73 -20.53 -21.78
N SER A 230 4.82 -19.28 -22.23
CA SER A 230 6.07 -18.52 -22.31
C SER A 230 5.87 -17.06 -21.86
N PRO A 231 6.96 -16.39 -21.41
CA PRO A 231 6.91 -14.96 -21.10
C PRO A 231 6.64 -14.10 -22.34
N GLU A 232 7.01 -14.58 -23.53
CA GLU A 232 6.76 -13.88 -24.80
C GLU A 232 5.27 -13.85 -25.12
N GLU A 233 4.56 -14.97 -24.98
CA GLU A 233 3.09 -15.05 -25.14
C GLU A 233 2.38 -14.13 -24.15
N GLN A 234 2.86 -14.07 -22.90
CA GLN A 234 2.31 -13.17 -21.89
C GLN A 234 2.51 -11.70 -22.26
N ASN A 235 3.72 -11.31 -22.65
CA ASN A 235 4.00 -9.93 -23.04
C ASN A 235 3.21 -9.53 -24.28
N ALA A 236 3.07 -10.44 -25.25
CA ALA A 236 2.24 -10.23 -26.43
C ALA A 236 0.77 -10.00 -26.07
N LEU A 237 0.19 -10.85 -25.22
CA LEU A 237 -1.19 -10.69 -24.75
C LEU A 237 -1.39 -9.37 -23.99
N TRP A 238 -0.42 -8.97 -23.15
CA TRP A 238 -0.47 -7.71 -22.41
C TRP A 238 -0.46 -6.49 -23.31
N HIS A 239 0.41 -6.50 -24.32
CA HIS A 239 0.50 -5.43 -25.30
C HIS A 239 -0.76 -5.36 -26.18
N GLU A 240 -1.21 -6.51 -26.70
CA GLU A 240 -2.41 -6.61 -27.54
C GLU A 240 -3.67 -6.10 -26.83
N ARG A 241 -3.80 -6.40 -25.53
CA ARG A 241 -4.97 -5.99 -24.73
C ARG A 241 -4.83 -4.62 -24.07
N GLY A 242 -3.71 -3.92 -24.26
CA GLY A 242 -3.47 -2.61 -23.66
C GLY A 242 -3.52 -2.62 -22.13
N MET A 243 -3.12 -3.74 -21.50
CA MET A 243 -3.16 -3.89 -20.05
C MET A 243 -2.10 -3.00 -19.40
N LYS A 244 -2.53 -1.98 -18.64
CA LYS A 244 -1.65 -1.01 -17.97
C LYS A 244 -0.85 -1.60 -16.80
N LEU A 245 -1.25 -2.76 -16.30
CA LEU A 245 -0.61 -3.43 -15.17
C LEU A 245 0.58 -4.25 -15.66
N ASN A 246 1.68 -4.23 -14.90
CA ASN A 246 2.83 -5.09 -15.19
C ASN A 246 2.40 -6.57 -15.15
N PRO A 247 2.81 -7.39 -16.12
CA PRO A 247 2.50 -8.81 -16.12
C PRO A 247 3.08 -9.48 -14.87
N PRO A 248 2.36 -10.44 -14.25
CA PRO A 248 2.89 -11.17 -13.10
C PRO A 248 4.14 -11.97 -13.49
N SER A 249 5.18 -11.87 -12.66
CA SER A 249 6.41 -12.66 -12.83
C SER A 249 6.15 -14.12 -12.43
N ILE A 250 6.23 -15.03 -13.41
CA ILE A 250 5.94 -16.45 -13.26
C ILE A 250 7.11 -17.28 -13.80
N ASP A 251 7.45 -18.35 -13.07
CA ASP A 251 8.45 -19.32 -13.52
C ASP A 251 7.81 -20.29 -14.52
N TYR A 252 7.90 -19.94 -15.81
CA TYR A 252 7.31 -20.73 -16.91
C TYR A 252 7.91 -22.13 -17.06
N LYS A 253 9.03 -22.44 -16.39
CA LYS A 253 9.58 -23.80 -16.37
C LYS A 253 8.72 -24.73 -15.52
N LYS A 254 8.06 -24.21 -14.49
CA LYS A 254 7.24 -24.98 -13.52
C LYS A 254 5.75 -24.78 -13.71
N SER A 255 5.37 -23.63 -14.23
CA SER A 255 3.97 -23.22 -14.33
C SER A 255 3.63 -22.69 -15.72
N MET A 256 2.35 -22.73 -16.05
CA MET A 256 1.74 -22.03 -17.18
C MET A 256 0.60 -21.14 -16.66
N ILE A 257 0.18 -20.15 -17.43
CA ILE A 257 -0.93 -19.26 -17.05
C ILE A 257 -2.16 -19.63 -17.86
N VAL A 258 -3.28 -19.79 -17.17
CA VAL A 258 -4.59 -19.84 -17.80
C VAL A 258 -5.26 -18.48 -17.62
N VAL A 259 -5.69 -17.85 -18.71
CA VAL A 259 -6.39 -16.56 -18.71
C VAL A 259 -7.78 -16.77 -19.30
N ILE A 260 -8.83 -16.36 -18.59
CA ILE A 260 -10.20 -16.39 -19.09
C ILE A 260 -10.74 -14.98 -19.15
N PHE A 261 -11.33 -14.63 -20.30
CA PHE A 261 -11.95 -13.34 -20.56
C PHE A 261 -13.47 -13.46 -20.47
N ALA A 262 -14.11 -12.44 -19.91
CA ALA A 262 -15.56 -12.31 -19.96
C ALA A 262 -16.03 -12.13 -21.41
N GLU A 263 -17.11 -12.80 -21.79
CA GLU A 263 -17.71 -12.63 -23.13
C GLU A 263 -18.31 -11.23 -23.33
N ASN A 264 -18.66 -10.55 -22.23
CA ASN A 264 -19.19 -9.20 -22.27
C ASN A 264 -18.59 -8.33 -21.13
N ALA A 265 -18.58 -7.02 -21.34
CA ALA A 265 -18.04 -6.05 -20.37
C ALA A 265 -18.88 -5.93 -19.07
N ARG A 266 -20.04 -6.59 -19.00
CA ARG A 266 -20.95 -6.58 -17.84
C ARG A 266 -20.90 -7.87 -17.03
N SER A 267 -19.91 -8.72 -17.26
CA SER A 267 -19.74 -9.96 -16.51
C SER A 267 -18.40 -10.02 -15.81
N ALA A 268 -18.41 -10.59 -14.62
CA ALA A 268 -17.23 -11.12 -13.97
C ALA A 268 -17.02 -12.57 -14.38
N VAL A 269 -15.77 -13.01 -14.41
CA VAL A 269 -15.41 -14.41 -14.65
C VAL A 269 -14.68 -14.95 -13.43
N GLU A 270 -15.01 -16.18 -13.06
CA GLU A 270 -14.38 -16.91 -11.97
C GLU A 270 -13.97 -18.33 -12.40
N ILE A 271 -12.70 -18.66 -12.26
CA ILE A 271 -12.10 -19.98 -12.49
C ILE A 271 -12.44 -20.85 -11.28
N SER A 272 -13.52 -21.61 -11.39
CA SER A 272 -14.02 -22.48 -10.32
C SER A 272 -13.08 -23.67 -10.04
N ALA A 273 -12.59 -24.34 -11.08
CA ALA A 273 -11.73 -25.51 -10.91
C ALA A 273 -10.76 -25.70 -12.08
N ILE A 274 -9.61 -26.32 -11.79
CA ILE A 274 -8.65 -26.77 -12.81
C ILE A 274 -8.32 -28.22 -12.48
N LYS A 275 -8.67 -29.13 -13.38
CA LYS A 275 -8.50 -30.58 -13.21
C LYS A 275 -7.53 -31.10 -14.26
N THR A 276 -6.50 -31.82 -13.83
CA THR A 276 -5.61 -32.55 -14.73
C THR A 276 -6.19 -33.94 -14.92
N LEU A 277 -6.71 -34.22 -16.11
CA LEU A 277 -7.15 -35.55 -16.55
C LEU A 277 -5.98 -36.24 -17.27
N PRO A 278 -6.03 -37.57 -17.49
CA PRO A 278 -4.93 -38.30 -18.15
C PRO A 278 -4.59 -37.79 -19.55
N ASP A 279 -5.57 -37.26 -20.27
CA ASP A 279 -5.49 -36.84 -21.68
C ASP A 279 -5.54 -35.31 -21.88
N LYS A 280 -5.97 -34.53 -20.87
CA LYS A 280 -6.15 -33.08 -20.98
C LYS A 280 -6.16 -32.36 -19.64
N VAL A 281 -5.98 -31.04 -19.68
CA VAL A 281 -6.27 -30.15 -18.54
C VAL A 281 -7.63 -29.50 -18.77
N LEU A 282 -8.58 -29.77 -17.88
CA LEU A 282 -9.93 -29.19 -17.91
C LEU A 282 -10.00 -27.96 -16.99
N VAL A 283 -10.27 -26.81 -17.57
CA VAL A 283 -10.46 -25.54 -16.86
C VAL A 283 -11.95 -25.24 -16.81
N GLN A 284 -12.53 -25.33 -15.61
CA GLN A 284 -13.93 -25.03 -15.37
C GLN A 284 -14.07 -23.61 -14.85
N TYR A 285 -14.94 -22.81 -15.47
CA TYR A 285 -15.15 -21.41 -15.10
C TYR A 285 -16.62 -21.02 -15.10
N ARG A 286 -16.97 -20.02 -14.30
CA ARG A 286 -18.30 -19.40 -14.26
C ARG A 286 -18.20 -17.97 -14.74
N GLN A 287 -19.30 -17.49 -15.32
CA GLN A 287 -19.46 -16.09 -15.68
C GLN A 287 -20.72 -15.57 -14.99
N HIS A 288 -20.57 -14.54 -14.17
CA HIS A 288 -21.68 -13.96 -13.42
C HIS A 288 -21.91 -12.52 -13.87
N PRO A 289 -23.17 -12.09 -14.02
CA PRO A 289 -23.46 -10.69 -14.30
C PRO A 289 -22.96 -9.83 -13.15
N LEU A 290 -22.36 -8.69 -13.47
CA LEU A 290 -21.96 -7.72 -12.46
C LEU A 290 -23.21 -7.15 -11.76
N PRO A 291 -23.19 -6.99 -10.43
CA PRO A 291 -24.29 -6.33 -9.71
C PRO A 291 -24.54 -4.94 -10.29
N GLU A 292 -25.81 -4.58 -10.43
CA GLU A 292 -26.20 -3.23 -10.83
C GLU A 292 -25.57 -2.20 -9.86
N GLY A 293 -24.95 -1.15 -10.42
CA GLY A 293 -24.24 -0.14 -9.64
C GLY A 293 -22.76 -0.41 -9.38
N THR A 294 -22.22 -1.57 -9.77
CA THR A 294 -20.76 -1.77 -9.77
C THR A 294 -20.13 -0.88 -10.83
N THR A 295 -19.36 0.13 -10.43
CA THR A 295 -18.59 0.95 -11.37
C THR A 295 -17.60 0.06 -12.13
N GLN A 296 -17.62 0.16 -13.47
CA GLN A 296 -16.79 -0.66 -14.37
C GLN A 296 -15.28 -0.64 -14.06
N GLN A 297 -14.81 0.33 -13.27
CA GLN A 297 -13.42 0.43 -12.84
C GLN A 297 -13.00 -0.63 -11.81
N ALA A 298 -13.94 -1.30 -11.14
CA ALA A 298 -13.62 -2.20 -10.02
C ALA A 298 -13.36 -3.67 -10.41
N THR A 299 -13.85 -4.12 -11.58
CA THR A 299 -13.76 -5.54 -11.97
C THR A 299 -13.03 -5.69 -13.28
N LEU A 300 -11.87 -6.36 -13.24
CA LEU A 300 -11.13 -6.74 -14.43
C LEU A 300 -12.00 -7.71 -15.25
N PRO A 301 -12.19 -7.49 -16.57
CA PRO A 301 -13.00 -8.36 -17.43
C PRO A 301 -12.29 -9.69 -17.76
N TYR A 302 -11.32 -10.08 -16.94
CA TYR A 302 -10.52 -11.28 -17.09
C TYR A 302 -10.06 -11.78 -15.72
N GLN A 303 -9.83 -13.08 -15.63
CA GLN A 303 -9.16 -13.70 -14.50
C GLN A 303 -8.03 -14.58 -15.02
N PHE A 304 -6.91 -14.60 -14.30
CA PHE A 304 -5.80 -15.48 -14.62
C PHE A 304 -5.39 -16.31 -13.42
N ARG A 305 -4.90 -17.52 -13.66
CA ARG A 305 -4.41 -18.43 -12.62
C ARG A 305 -3.16 -19.16 -13.11
N ALA A 306 -2.15 -19.22 -12.25
CA ALA A 306 -0.97 -20.05 -12.50
C ALA A 306 -1.31 -21.52 -12.20
N VAL A 307 -0.94 -22.40 -13.12
CA VAL A 307 -1.21 -23.84 -13.09
C VAL A 307 0.11 -24.57 -13.29
N PRO A 308 0.34 -25.76 -12.70
CA PRO A 308 1.51 -26.57 -13.05
C PRO A 308 1.63 -26.74 -14.57
N ARG A 309 2.87 -26.62 -15.07
CA ARG A 309 3.15 -26.77 -16.51
C ARG A 309 2.71 -28.16 -16.96
N SER A 310 1.96 -28.21 -18.05
CA SER A 310 1.51 -29.45 -18.68
C SER A 310 1.56 -29.30 -20.19
N ASP A 311 2.05 -30.34 -20.86
CA ASP A 311 2.06 -30.40 -22.33
C ASP A 311 0.73 -30.94 -22.88
N LEU A 312 -0.16 -31.42 -22.00
CA LEU A 312 -1.49 -31.89 -22.36
C LEU A 312 -2.33 -30.76 -23.00
N PRO A 313 -3.27 -31.09 -23.91
CA PRO A 313 -4.22 -30.13 -24.43
C PRO A 313 -5.07 -29.55 -23.31
N VAL A 314 -5.44 -28.27 -23.43
CA VAL A 314 -6.27 -27.57 -22.44
C VAL A 314 -7.67 -27.37 -23.03
N SER A 315 -8.68 -27.75 -22.26
CA SER A 315 -10.09 -27.54 -22.61
C SER A 315 -10.74 -26.61 -21.59
N PHE A 316 -11.61 -25.74 -22.07
CA PHE A 316 -12.34 -24.78 -21.25
C PHE A 316 -13.81 -25.18 -21.21
N GLU A 317 -14.38 -25.26 -20.01
CA GLU A 317 -15.78 -25.62 -19.78
C GLU A 317 -16.45 -24.52 -18.96
N LYS A 318 -17.42 -23.86 -19.58
CA LYS A 318 -18.27 -22.88 -18.91
C LYS A 318 -19.31 -23.61 -18.07
N LEU A 319 -19.24 -23.43 -16.77
CA LEU A 319 -20.27 -23.86 -15.83
C LEU A 319 -21.45 -22.89 -15.87
N PRO A 320 -22.68 -23.39 -15.65
CA PRO A 320 -23.89 -22.58 -15.62
C PRO A 320 -23.91 -21.55 -14.48
#